data_AF-A0A1F3T8B0-F1
#
_entry.id   AF-A0A1F3T8B0-F1
#
_cell.length_a   1.000
_cell.length_b   1.000
_cell.length_c   1.000
_cell.angle_alpha   90.00
_cell.angle_beta   90.00
_cell.angle_gamma   90.00
#
_symmetry.space_group_name_H-M   'P 1'
#
loop_
_entity.id
_entity.type
_entity.pdbx_description
1 polymer ?
#
loop_
_entity_poly.entity_id
_entity_poly.type
_entity_poly.pdbx_seq_one_letter_code
_entity_poly.pdbx_strand_id
1 'polypeptide(L)'
;MKLFVLLIIIFGKTFANENTSIVCKENRSRELQTIVKASQDARKNFENLTQEQLNLLGKKDNEHLLRIEKIFKEGCLTSSEDFAAAAMVFQYGATSKHFFQSFLWAKKAVELGDTTQKRLMALSIDRYLISINHKQIFASQAFKPDRPKNSCWCLEMVEKSFPDKLRLHYMGNNLNAQITWLKGLNKNNKCPQIYCNKKRKNSPKGTVPGFW
;
A
#
# COMPACT_ATOMS: atom_id res chain seq x y z
N MET A 1 65.04 -12.44 -30.98
CA MET A 1 64.56 -11.44 -29.99
C MET A 1 63.03 -11.53 -29.94
N LYS A 2 62.46 -12.33 -29.04
CA LYS A 2 61.00 -12.49 -28.89
C LYS A 2 60.53 -11.61 -27.74
N LEU A 3 59.75 -10.59 -28.06
CA LEU A 3 59.19 -9.63 -27.11
C LEU A 3 57.99 -10.28 -26.40
N PHE A 4 58.14 -10.61 -25.12
CA PHE A 4 57.04 -11.06 -24.26
C PHE A 4 56.31 -9.83 -23.72
N VAL A 5 55.08 -9.61 -24.19
CA VAL A 5 54.16 -8.59 -23.66
C VAL A 5 53.43 -9.22 -22.47
N LEU A 6 53.77 -8.77 -21.26
CA LEU A 6 53.12 -9.18 -20.01
C LEU A 6 51.83 -8.35 -19.84
N LEU A 7 50.68 -8.99 -20.08
CA LEU A 7 49.36 -8.40 -19.87
C LEU A 7 49.00 -8.48 -18.38
N ILE A 8 49.16 -7.37 -17.66
CA ILE A 8 48.74 -7.24 -16.26
C ILE A 8 47.23 -6.95 -16.24
N ILE A 9 46.43 -7.97 -15.96
CA ILE A 9 44.99 -7.82 -15.70
C ILE A 9 44.83 -7.36 -14.25
N ILE A 10 44.68 -6.05 -14.05
CA ILE A 10 44.34 -5.47 -12.76
C ILE A 10 42.86 -5.76 -12.49
N PHE A 11 42.57 -6.80 -11.71
CA PHE A 11 41.26 -6.98 -11.09
C PHE A 11 41.07 -5.90 -10.01
N GLY A 12 40.57 -4.75 -10.42
CA GLY A 12 40.09 -3.72 -9.50
C GLY A 12 38.87 -4.23 -8.75
N LYS A 13 39.05 -4.79 -7.56
CA LYS A 13 37.96 -4.93 -6.59
C LYS A 13 37.57 -3.53 -6.14
N THR A 14 36.47 -3.00 -6.68
CA THR A 14 35.78 -1.85 -6.11
C THR A 14 35.23 -2.26 -4.75
N PHE A 15 35.97 -1.97 -3.68
CA PHE A 15 35.43 -2.03 -2.32
C PHE A 15 34.43 -0.87 -2.17
N ALA A 16 33.16 -1.14 -2.49
CA ALA A 16 32.08 -0.31 -1.98
C ALA A 16 32.17 -0.34 -0.44
N ASN A 17 32.33 0.83 0.15
CA ASN A 17 32.61 0.99 1.58
C ASN A 17 31.41 0.50 2.42
N GLU A 18 31.54 -0.68 3.06
CA GLU A 18 30.49 -1.30 3.88
C GLU A 18 29.98 -0.39 5.01
N ASN A 19 30.84 0.49 5.54
CA ASN A 19 30.46 1.47 6.56
C ASN A 19 29.42 2.48 6.06
N THR A 20 29.44 2.87 4.78
CA THR A 20 28.45 3.79 4.21
C THR A 20 27.09 3.09 4.03
N SER A 21 27.09 1.79 3.78
CA SER A 21 25.87 0.97 3.68
C SER A 21 25.19 0.79 5.04
N ILE A 22 25.94 0.55 6.11
CA ILE A 22 25.40 0.35 7.47
C ILE A 22 24.79 1.65 8.01
N VAL A 23 25.50 2.78 7.87
CA VAL A 23 25.01 4.08 8.34
C VAL A 23 23.77 4.54 7.58
N CYS A 24 23.65 4.19 6.29
CA CYS A 24 22.42 4.46 5.56
C CYS A 24 21.22 3.69 6.14
N LYS A 25 21.41 2.42 6.52
CA LYS A 25 20.31 1.56 7.00
C LYS A 25 19.68 2.09 8.29
N GLU A 26 20.48 2.35 9.33
CA GLU A 26 19.93 2.73 10.64
C GLU A 26 19.26 4.11 10.63
N ASN A 27 19.92 5.10 10.03
CA ASN A 27 19.38 6.46 9.97
C ASN A 27 18.11 6.53 9.12
N ARG A 28 18.07 5.83 7.97
CA ARG A 28 16.88 5.80 7.12
C ARG A 28 15.75 4.99 7.72
N SER A 29 16.04 3.90 8.41
CA SER A 29 15.02 3.14 9.13
C SER A 29 14.32 4.01 10.17
N ARG A 30 15.08 4.74 11.01
CA ARG A 30 14.51 5.68 11.98
C ARG A 30 13.70 6.81 11.32
N GLU A 31 14.19 7.33 10.20
CA GLU A 31 13.50 8.35 9.42
C GLU A 31 12.16 7.83 8.88
N LEU A 32 12.11 6.61 8.33
CA LEU A 32 10.88 5.97 7.86
C LEU A 32 9.85 5.86 8.98
N GLN A 33 10.24 5.41 10.17
CA GLN A 33 9.32 5.32 11.31
C GLN A 33 8.79 6.70 11.74
N THR A 34 9.62 7.73 11.64
CA THR A 34 9.22 9.13 11.92
C THR A 34 8.17 9.61 10.91
N ILE A 35 8.40 9.34 9.62
CA ILE A 35 7.45 9.67 8.54
C ILE A 35 6.12 8.94 8.74
N VAL A 36 6.15 7.63 9.03
CA VAL A 36 4.94 6.84 9.29
C VAL A 36 4.18 7.43 10.46
N LYS A 37 4.86 7.69 11.59
CA LYS A 37 4.23 8.27 12.77
C LYS A 37 3.56 9.60 12.46
N ALA A 38 4.26 10.51 11.77
CA ALA A 38 3.71 11.81 11.37
C ALA A 38 2.49 11.65 10.44
N SER A 39 2.56 10.72 9.47
CA SER A 39 1.49 10.40 8.54
C SER A 39 0.23 9.84 9.23
N GLN A 40 0.40 8.99 10.24
CA GLN A 40 -0.70 8.43 11.03
C GLN A 40 -1.28 9.47 12.00
N ASP A 41 -0.42 10.24 12.70
CA ASP A 41 -0.85 11.26 13.66
C ASP A 41 -1.71 12.34 12.99
N ALA A 42 -1.38 12.73 11.76
CA ALA A 42 -2.16 13.69 10.97
C ALA A 42 -3.59 13.21 10.64
N ARG A 43 -3.90 11.93 10.87
CA ARG A 43 -5.20 11.28 10.57
C ARG A 43 -6.01 10.90 11.80
N LYS A 44 -5.53 11.16 13.02
CA LYS A 44 -6.26 10.82 14.26
C LYS A 44 -7.67 11.41 14.33
N ASN A 45 -7.89 12.58 13.73
CA ASN A 45 -9.18 13.26 13.66
C ASN A 45 -9.65 13.49 12.21
N PHE A 46 -9.34 12.55 11.30
CA PHE A 46 -9.54 12.71 9.85
C PHE A 46 -10.96 13.17 9.46
N GLU A 47 -12.00 12.60 10.08
CA GLU A 47 -13.41 12.92 9.81
C GLU A 47 -13.81 14.39 10.11
N ASN A 48 -13.00 15.09 10.91
CA ASN A 48 -13.26 16.47 11.32
C ASN A 48 -12.38 17.50 10.57
N LEU A 49 -11.57 17.06 9.61
CA LEU A 49 -10.69 17.96 8.86
C LEU A 49 -11.51 18.81 7.87
N THR A 50 -11.17 20.10 7.78
CA THR A 50 -11.70 21.00 6.75
C THR A 50 -11.12 20.65 5.39
N GLN A 51 -11.75 21.14 4.31
CA GLN A 51 -11.22 20.94 2.95
C GLN A 51 -9.79 21.50 2.79
N GLU A 52 -9.49 22.63 3.41
CA GLU A 52 -8.14 23.20 3.41
C GLU A 52 -7.14 22.27 4.11
N GLN A 53 -7.52 21.72 5.28
CA GLN A 53 -6.69 20.76 6.00
C GLN A 53 -6.48 19.46 5.23
N LEU A 54 -7.52 18.97 4.51
CA LEU A 54 -7.40 17.81 3.61
C LEU A 54 -6.43 18.09 2.45
N ASN A 55 -6.48 19.29 1.87
CA ASN A 55 -5.54 19.68 0.82
C ASN A 55 -4.10 19.75 1.35
N LEU A 56 -3.89 20.29 2.56
CA LEU A 56 -2.58 20.31 3.22
C LEU A 56 -2.09 18.90 3.55
N LEU A 57 -2.98 18.01 4.00
CA LEU A 57 -2.66 16.60 4.25
C LEU A 57 -2.18 15.92 2.97
N GLY A 58 -2.90 16.09 1.85
CA GLY A 58 -2.50 15.53 0.56
C GLY A 58 -1.15 16.05 0.05
N LYS A 59 -0.83 17.33 0.30
CA LYS A 59 0.51 17.87 0.00
C LYS A 59 1.60 17.17 0.82
N LYS A 60 1.39 17.03 2.13
CA LYS A 60 2.33 16.31 3.02
C LYS A 60 2.49 14.84 2.67
N ASP A 61 1.39 14.17 2.29
CA ASP A 61 1.47 12.79 1.81
C ASP A 61 2.37 12.69 0.59
N ASN A 62 2.22 13.60 -0.39
CA ASN A 62 3.09 13.63 -1.57
C ASN A 62 4.57 13.89 -1.21
N GLU A 63 4.84 14.79 -0.27
CA GLU A 63 6.21 15.03 0.24
C GLU A 63 6.81 13.76 0.86
N HIS A 64 6.02 13.04 1.67
CA HIS A 64 6.44 11.77 2.26
C HIS A 64 6.70 10.69 1.20
N LEU A 65 5.86 10.58 0.17
CA LEU A 65 6.06 9.65 -0.94
C LEU A 65 7.40 9.91 -1.63
N LEU A 66 7.65 11.16 -2.05
CA LEU A 66 8.89 11.56 -2.71
C LEU A 66 10.11 11.28 -1.82
N ARG A 67 9.96 11.49 -0.50
CA ARG A 67 11.05 11.21 0.44
C ARG A 67 11.38 9.72 0.51
N ILE A 68 10.36 8.87 0.60
CA ILE A 68 10.53 7.41 0.64
C ILE A 68 11.10 6.88 -0.67
N GLU A 69 10.70 7.43 -1.83
CA GLU A 69 11.31 7.08 -3.11
C GLU A 69 12.81 7.38 -3.13
N LYS A 70 13.22 8.51 -2.54
CA LYS A 70 14.64 8.85 -2.41
C LYS A 70 15.37 7.85 -1.52
N ILE A 71 14.79 7.47 -0.37
CA ILE A 71 15.36 6.44 0.53
C ILE A 71 15.49 5.09 -0.19
N PHE A 72 14.50 4.72 -0.99
CA PHE A 72 14.55 3.50 -1.80
C PHE A 72 15.66 3.55 -2.86
N LYS A 73 15.82 4.68 -3.56
CA LYS A 73 16.91 4.89 -4.54
C LYS A 73 18.30 4.87 -3.90
N GLU A 74 18.42 5.28 -2.65
CA GLU A 74 19.65 5.17 -1.85
C GLU A 74 19.99 3.69 -1.50
N GLY A 75 19.07 2.74 -1.73
CA GLY A 75 19.26 1.31 -1.46
C GLY A 75 19.03 0.94 0.01
N CYS A 76 18.31 1.77 0.77
CA CYS A 76 18.29 1.69 2.24
C CYS A 76 16.98 1.14 2.81
N LEU A 77 16.07 0.60 1.98
CA LEU A 77 14.97 -0.27 2.45
C LEU A 77 15.48 -1.71 2.52
N THR A 78 15.69 -2.23 3.73
CA THR A 78 16.37 -3.52 3.90
C THR A 78 15.64 -4.50 4.80
N SER A 79 14.98 -4.03 5.86
CA SER A 79 14.26 -4.89 6.80
C SER A 79 12.76 -5.00 6.50
N SER A 80 12.08 -5.95 7.13
CA SER A 80 10.62 -6.05 7.11
C SER A 80 9.95 -4.74 7.53
N GLU A 81 10.50 -4.07 8.55
CA GLU A 81 9.97 -2.83 9.12
C GLU A 81 10.14 -1.65 8.17
N ASP A 82 11.26 -1.58 7.43
CA ASP A 82 11.48 -0.55 6.41
C ASP A 82 10.44 -0.67 5.30
N PHE A 83 10.23 -1.89 4.79
CA PHE A 83 9.24 -2.15 3.73
C PHE A 83 7.80 -1.95 4.24
N ALA A 84 7.49 -2.34 5.47
CA ALA A 84 6.20 -2.08 6.10
C ALA A 84 5.93 -0.58 6.23
N ALA A 85 6.93 0.19 6.68
CA ALA A 85 6.83 1.64 6.80
C ALA A 85 6.62 2.32 5.45
N ALA A 86 7.41 1.92 4.45
CA ALA A 86 7.28 2.44 3.08
C ALA A 86 5.89 2.13 2.50
N ALA A 87 5.40 0.89 2.68
CA ALA A 87 4.09 0.48 2.22
C ALA A 87 2.95 1.27 2.89
N MET A 88 3.06 1.50 4.19
CA MET A 88 2.07 2.21 4.99
C MET A 88 1.83 3.63 4.48
N VAL A 89 2.89 4.33 4.10
CA VAL A 89 2.79 5.69 3.54
C VAL A 89 2.29 5.66 2.10
N PHE A 90 2.79 4.73 1.28
CA PHE A 90 2.37 4.62 -0.13
C PHE A 90 0.90 4.29 -0.32
N GLN A 91 0.24 3.68 0.67
CA GLN A 91 -1.20 3.44 0.60
C GLN A 91 -2.02 4.74 0.49
N TYR A 92 -1.47 5.87 0.94
CA TYR A 92 -2.10 7.19 0.92
C TYR A 92 -1.84 7.97 -0.37
N GLY A 93 -1.10 7.39 -1.32
CA GLY A 93 -0.88 8.03 -2.61
C GLY A 93 -2.14 8.17 -3.46
N ALA A 94 -2.07 8.99 -4.51
CA ALA A 94 -3.21 9.29 -5.37
C ALA A 94 -3.29 8.47 -6.68
N THR A 95 -2.29 7.64 -6.99
CA THR A 95 -2.19 6.97 -8.30
C THR A 95 -2.21 5.45 -8.18
N SER A 96 -2.61 4.77 -9.26
CA SER A 96 -2.54 3.31 -9.35
C SER A 96 -1.13 2.77 -9.07
N LYS A 97 -0.09 3.49 -9.51
CA LYS A 97 1.31 3.15 -9.26
C LYS A 97 1.64 3.18 -7.76
N HIS A 98 1.15 4.16 -7.01
CA HIS A 98 1.37 4.25 -5.57
C HIS A 98 0.73 3.06 -4.84
N PHE A 99 -0.51 2.72 -5.18
CA PHE A 99 -1.20 1.58 -4.58
C PHE A 99 -0.52 0.25 -4.89
N PHE A 100 -0.09 0.06 -6.14
CA PHE A 100 0.65 -1.15 -6.52
C PHE A 100 2.00 -1.24 -5.82
N GLN A 101 2.72 -0.12 -5.71
CA GLN A 101 3.99 -0.07 -4.99
C GLN A 101 3.82 -0.35 -3.48
N SER A 102 2.76 0.17 -2.86
CA SER A 102 2.37 -0.17 -1.48
C SER A 102 2.15 -1.67 -1.33
N PHE A 103 1.43 -2.31 -2.27
CA PHE A 103 1.25 -3.75 -2.30
C PHE A 103 2.59 -4.51 -2.39
N LEU A 104 3.49 -4.11 -3.29
CA LEU A 104 4.79 -4.76 -3.47
C LEU A 104 5.66 -4.69 -2.21
N TRP A 105 5.69 -3.52 -1.55
CA TRP A 105 6.46 -3.37 -0.31
C TRP A 105 5.81 -4.09 0.87
N ALA A 106 4.49 -4.07 1.02
CA ALA A 106 3.82 -4.87 2.04
C ALA A 106 4.07 -6.37 1.82
N LYS A 107 4.06 -6.83 0.56
CA LYS A 107 4.41 -8.20 0.19
C LYS A 107 5.85 -8.53 0.58
N LYS A 108 6.80 -7.63 0.28
CA LYS A 108 8.20 -7.81 0.65
C LYS A 108 8.39 -7.89 2.17
N ALA A 109 7.67 -7.09 2.94
CA ALA A 109 7.70 -7.17 4.40
C ALA A 109 7.21 -8.53 4.92
N VAL A 110 6.12 -9.07 4.34
CA VAL A 110 5.64 -10.44 4.66
C VAL A 110 6.68 -11.50 4.30
N GLU A 111 7.32 -11.41 3.14
CA GLU A 111 8.38 -12.33 2.72
C GLU A 111 9.60 -12.30 3.64
N LEU A 112 9.87 -11.16 4.29
CA LEU A 112 10.92 -10.99 5.28
C LEU A 112 10.50 -11.38 6.71
N GLY A 113 9.24 -11.80 6.91
CA GLY A 113 8.74 -12.36 8.17
C GLY A 113 7.66 -11.54 8.88
N ASP A 114 7.40 -10.29 8.46
CA ASP A 114 6.34 -9.49 9.08
C ASP A 114 4.95 -9.84 8.51
N THR A 115 4.38 -10.92 9.05
CA THR A 115 3.05 -11.40 8.65
C THR A 115 1.91 -10.43 8.99
N THR A 116 2.14 -9.40 9.81
CA THR A 116 1.12 -8.39 10.15
C THR A 116 0.75 -7.52 8.94
N GLN A 117 1.64 -7.45 7.93
CA GLN A 117 1.41 -6.68 6.71
C GLN A 117 0.45 -7.33 5.70
N LYS A 118 -0.02 -8.57 5.93
CA LYS A 118 -0.99 -9.24 5.04
C LYS A 118 -2.25 -8.39 4.79
N ARG A 119 -2.74 -7.70 5.81
CA ARG A 119 -3.90 -6.81 5.69
C ARG A 119 -3.60 -5.62 4.81
N LEU A 120 -2.42 -5.01 4.95
CA LEU A 120 -2.00 -3.89 4.11
C LEU A 120 -1.82 -4.31 2.65
N MET A 121 -1.28 -5.52 2.39
CA MET A 121 -1.24 -6.09 1.03
C MET A 121 -2.63 -6.14 0.40
N ALA A 122 -3.62 -6.67 1.12
CA ALA A 122 -5.00 -6.78 0.64
C ALA A 122 -5.67 -5.41 0.42
N LEU A 123 -5.46 -4.45 1.33
CA LEU A 123 -5.96 -3.08 1.18
C LEU A 123 -5.37 -2.40 -0.06
N SER A 124 -4.05 -2.50 -0.24
CA SER A 124 -3.35 -1.82 -1.32
C SER A 124 -3.65 -2.42 -2.69
N ILE A 125 -3.80 -3.75 -2.80
CA ILE A 125 -4.18 -4.36 -4.07
C ILE A 125 -5.62 -4.06 -4.48
N ASP A 126 -6.56 -4.01 -3.53
CA ASP A 126 -7.93 -3.60 -3.83
C ASP A 126 -7.98 -2.15 -4.34
N ARG A 127 -7.22 -1.23 -3.72
CA ARG A 127 -7.08 0.16 -4.21
C ARG A 127 -6.49 0.22 -5.62
N TYR A 128 -5.46 -0.58 -5.89
CA TYR A 128 -4.90 -0.72 -7.23
C TYR A 128 -5.98 -1.16 -8.23
N LEU A 129 -6.66 -2.29 -7.99
CA LEU A 129 -7.70 -2.81 -8.87
C LEU A 129 -8.79 -1.77 -9.14
N ILE A 130 -9.27 -1.11 -8.08
CA ILE A 130 -10.28 -0.05 -8.18
C ILE A 130 -9.78 1.12 -9.03
N SER A 131 -8.53 1.54 -8.86
CA SER A 131 -7.94 2.64 -9.62
C SER A 131 -7.77 2.34 -11.12
N ILE A 132 -7.67 1.06 -11.50
CA ILE A 132 -7.61 0.62 -12.90
C ILE A 132 -8.96 0.08 -13.43
N ASN A 133 -10.06 0.41 -12.75
CA ASN A 133 -11.44 0.04 -13.12
C ASN A 133 -11.77 -1.47 -13.07
N HIS A 134 -11.13 -2.20 -12.17
CA HIS A 134 -11.40 -3.61 -11.86
C HIS A 134 -12.16 -3.76 -10.54
N LYS A 135 -12.91 -4.85 -10.41
CA LYS A 135 -13.53 -5.26 -9.15
C LYS A 135 -12.44 -5.58 -8.13
N GLN A 136 -12.65 -5.19 -6.88
CA GLN A 136 -11.76 -5.55 -5.79
C GLN A 136 -11.94 -7.02 -5.40
N ILE A 137 -10.93 -7.66 -4.82
CA ILE A 137 -10.99 -9.10 -4.48
C ILE A 137 -11.19 -9.32 -2.97
N PHE A 138 -10.68 -8.42 -2.12
CA PHE A 138 -10.74 -8.54 -0.65
C PHE A 138 -11.91 -7.80 0.00
N ALA A 139 -12.72 -7.05 -0.77
CA ALA A 139 -13.86 -6.29 -0.27
C ALA A 139 -13.45 -5.27 0.82
N SER A 140 -12.28 -4.65 0.65
CA SER A 140 -11.69 -3.79 1.67
C SER A 140 -12.00 -2.29 1.49
N GLN A 141 -12.40 -1.86 0.30
CA GLN A 141 -12.65 -0.46 -0.02
C GLN A 141 -14.16 -0.17 -0.09
N ALA A 142 -14.59 0.79 0.72
CA ALA A 142 -15.90 1.41 0.65
C ALA A 142 -15.76 2.89 0.27
N PHE A 143 -16.81 3.45 -0.29
CA PHE A 143 -16.88 4.84 -0.70
C PHE A 143 -18.14 5.47 -0.14
N LYS A 144 -18.04 6.71 0.34
CA LYS A 144 -19.18 7.55 0.68
C LYS A 144 -19.07 8.84 -0.13
N PRO A 145 -20.11 9.20 -0.92
CA PRO A 145 -20.13 10.49 -1.61
C PRO A 145 -20.10 11.66 -0.61
N ASP A 146 -19.39 12.73 -0.93
CA ASP A 146 -19.24 13.90 -0.05
C ASP A 146 -20.57 14.63 0.21
N ARG A 147 -21.55 14.51 -0.71
CA ARG A 147 -22.87 15.13 -0.59
C ARG A 147 -23.99 14.25 -1.17
N PRO A 148 -25.21 14.31 -0.59
CA PRO A 148 -25.59 15.03 0.63
C PRO A 148 -25.02 14.39 1.91
N LYS A 149 -25.06 15.08 3.07
CA LYS A 149 -24.46 14.62 4.35
C LYS A 149 -24.98 13.24 4.83
N ASN A 150 -26.21 12.90 4.46
CA ASN A 150 -26.87 11.61 4.69
C ASN A 150 -26.59 10.57 3.58
N SER A 151 -25.54 10.76 2.78
CA SER A 151 -25.11 9.78 1.78
C SER A 151 -24.75 8.45 2.44
N CYS A 152 -24.97 7.38 1.68
CA CYS A 152 -24.66 6.03 2.09
C CYS A 152 -23.22 5.69 1.77
N TRP A 153 -22.55 5.00 2.70
CA TRP A 153 -21.40 4.19 2.34
C TRP A 153 -21.85 3.08 1.40
N CYS A 154 -21.07 2.82 0.36
CA CYS A 154 -21.23 1.69 -0.53
C CYS A 154 -19.91 0.95 -0.63
N LEU A 155 -19.96 -0.38 -0.74
CA LEU A 155 -18.78 -1.20 -0.99
C LEU A 155 -18.44 -1.13 -2.48
N GLU A 156 -17.18 -0.91 -2.83
CA GLU A 156 -16.77 -0.98 -4.24
C GLU A 156 -17.00 -2.41 -4.77
N MET A 157 -17.32 -2.56 -6.07
CA MET A 157 -17.75 -3.86 -6.61
C MET A 157 -16.72 -4.97 -6.37
N VAL A 158 -17.17 -6.13 -5.88
CA VAL A 158 -16.31 -7.25 -5.47
C VAL A 158 -16.36 -8.39 -6.48
N GLU A 159 -15.20 -8.99 -6.77
CA GLU A 159 -15.09 -10.21 -7.55
C GLU A 159 -15.55 -11.42 -6.70
N LYS A 160 -16.73 -11.94 -7.01
CA LYS A 160 -17.38 -13.01 -6.22
C LYS A 160 -16.66 -14.35 -6.35
N SER A 161 -15.94 -14.58 -7.44
CA SER A 161 -15.18 -15.84 -7.64
C SER A 161 -13.95 -15.95 -6.73
N PHE A 162 -13.48 -14.86 -6.12
CA PHE A 162 -12.37 -14.92 -5.18
C PHE A 162 -12.79 -15.63 -3.87
N PRO A 163 -12.07 -16.65 -3.40
CA PRO A 163 -12.48 -17.46 -2.26
C PRO A 163 -12.48 -16.73 -0.91
N ASP A 164 -13.52 -16.91 -0.10
CA ASP A 164 -13.60 -16.33 1.25
C ASP A 164 -12.52 -16.84 2.21
N LYS A 165 -12.03 -18.08 2.03
CA LYS A 165 -10.89 -18.60 2.82
C LYS A 165 -9.64 -17.72 2.66
N LEU A 166 -9.43 -17.17 1.46
CA LEU A 166 -8.31 -16.28 1.17
C LEU A 166 -8.59 -14.87 1.69
N ARG A 167 -9.85 -14.40 1.63
CA ARG A 167 -10.22 -13.14 2.31
C ARG A 167 -9.93 -13.21 3.80
N LEU A 168 -10.35 -14.28 4.48
CA LEU A 168 -10.06 -14.51 5.89
C LEU A 168 -8.55 -14.56 6.16
N HIS A 169 -7.78 -15.27 5.32
CA HIS A 169 -6.34 -15.38 5.50
C HIS A 169 -5.59 -14.04 5.48
N TYR A 170 -5.97 -13.13 4.57
CA TYR A 170 -5.26 -11.85 4.42
C TYR A 170 -5.88 -10.70 5.21
N MET A 171 -7.20 -10.65 5.32
CA MET A 171 -7.94 -9.54 5.95
C MET A 171 -8.45 -9.83 7.36
N GLY A 172 -8.55 -11.11 7.73
CA GLY A 172 -9.29 -11.55 8.92
C GLY A 172 -10.81 -11.57 8.76
N ASN A 173 -11.34 -11.13 7.61
CA ASN A 173 -12.76 -11.04 7.33
C ASN A 173 -13.11 -11.71 5.98
N ASN A 174 -14.28 -12.34 5.89
CA ASN A 174 -14.86 -12.79 4.63
C ASN A 174 -15.78 -11.72 4.02
N LEU A 175 -16.35 -11.97 2.83
CA LEU A 175 -17.23 -11.01 2.16
C LEU A 175 -18.47 -10.65 3.02
N ASN A 176 -19.09 -11.63 3.68
CA ASN A 176 -20.25 -11.39 4.53
C ASN A 176 -19.92 -10.48 5.73
N ALA A 177 -18.78 -10.70 6.38
CA ALA A 177 -18.30 -9.85 7.48
C ALA A 177 -18.07 -8.40 7.02
N GLN A 178 -17.50 -8.19 5.82
CA GLN A 178 -17.31 -6.85 5.24
C GLN A 178 -18.65 -6.17 4.91
N ILE A 179 -19.64 -6.92 4.42
CA ILE A 179 -21.00 -6.41 4.20
C ILE A 179 -21.65 -6.01 5.54
N THR A 180 -21.46 -6.80 6.59
CA THR A 180 -21.96 -6.47 7.94
C THR A 180 -21.30 -5.21 8.49
N TRP A 181 -19.98 -5.05 8.32
CA TRP A 181 -19.26 -3.83 8.68
C TRP A 181 -19.82 -2.60 7.93
N LEU A 182 -20.05 -2.71 6.61
CA LEU A 182 -20.66 -1.64 5.81
C LEU A 182 -22.05 -1.27 6.31
N LYS A 183 -22.89 -2.26 6.64
CA LYS A 183 -24.21 -2.02 7.25
C LYS A 183 -24.09 -1.25 8.58
N GLY A 184 -23.07 -1.57 9.37
CA GLY A 184 -22.74 -0.83 10.60
C GLY A 184 -22.41 0.65 10.34
N LEU A 185 -21.65 0.96 9.28
CA LEU A 185 -21.38 2.34 8.87
C LEU A 185 -22.65 3.10 8.46
N ASN A 186 -23.64 2.38 7.93
CA ASN A 186 -24.91 2.93 7.47
C ASN A 186 -26.05 2.82 8.48
N LYS A 187 -25.80 2.41 9.73
CA LYS A 187 -26.87 2.09 10.70
C LYS A 187 -27.91 3.21 10.93
N ASN A 188 -27.52 4.47 10.73
CA ASN A 188 -28.38 5.64 10.90
C ASN A 188 -29.04 6.14 9.60
N ASN A 189 -28.77 5.47 8.47
CA ASN A 189 -29.25 5.85 7.14
C ASN A 189 -29.99 4.68 6.48
N LYS A 190 -31.07 4.95 5.73
CA LYS A 190 -31.75 3.93 4.92
C LYS A 190 -30.97 3.70 3.62
N CYS A 191 -30.04 2.76 3.65
CA CYS A 191 -29.12 2.47 2.53
C CYS A 191 -29.43 1.10 1.89
N PRO A 192 -30.34 1.03 0.90
CA PRO A 192 -30.73 -0.26 0.29
C PRO A 192 -29.63 -0.86 -0.59
N GLN A 193 -28.71 -0.04 -1.10
CA GLN A 193 -27.63 -0.49 -1.99
C GLN A 193 -26.38 -0.83 -1.18
N ILE A 194 -25.90 -2.06 -1.33
CA ILE A 194 -24.63 -2.51 -0.73
C ILE A 194 -23.46 -2.05 -1.57
N TYR A 195 -23.56 -2.15 -2.90
CA TYR A 195 -22.47 -1.85 -3.81
C TYR A 195 -22.59 -0.46 -4.43
N CYS A 196 -21.45 0.16 -4.71
CA CYS A 196 -21.41 1.42 -5.42
C CYS A 196 -21.92 1.25 -6.86
N ASN A 197 -22.70 2.23 -7.35
CA ASN A 197 -23.22 2.25 -8.72
C ASN A 197 -22.13 2.67 -9.72
N LYS A 198 -21.04 1.90 -9.79
CA LYS A 198 -19.93 2.06 -10.74
C LYS A 198 -19.71 0.73 -11.43
N LYS A 199 -19.81 0.71 -12.76
CA LYS A 199 -19.47 -0.49 -13.55
C LYS A 199 -17.96 -0.72 -13.47
N ARG A 200 -17.54 -1.93 -13.08
CA ARG A 200 -16.13 -2.34 -12.99
C ARG A 200 -15.92 -3.65 -13.74
N LYS A 201 -14.75 -3.81 -14.36
CA LYS A 201 -14.32 -5.05 -15.02
C LYS A 201 -14.16 -6.18 -13.99
N ASN A 202 -14.42 -7.42 -14.39
CA ASN A 202 -14.15 -8.58 -13.54
C ASN A 202 -12.63 -8.68 -13.23
N SER A 203 -12.31 -9.37 -12.14
CA SER A 203 -10.92 -9.63 -11.73
C SER A 203 -10.71 -11.14 -11.61
N PRO A 204 -10.85 -11.92 -12.70
CA PRO A 204 -10.79 -13.38 -12.64
C PRO A 204 -9.45 -13.90 -12.11
N LYS A 205 -9.39 -15.21 -11.86
CA LYS A 205 -8.15 -15.90 -11.49
C LYS A 205 -6.98 -15.52 -12.40
N GLY A 206 -5.87 -15.13 -11.78
CA GLY A 206 -4.67 -14.64 -12.48
C GLY A 206 -4.58 -13.12 -12.62
N THR A 207 -5.64 -12.36 -12.33
CA THR A 207 -5.60 -10.87 -12.37
C THR A 207 -4.54 -10.31 -11.41
N VAL A 208 -4.37 -10.95 -10.25
CA VAL A 208 -3.27 -10.65 -9.34
C VAL A 208 -2.50 -11.94 -9.08
N PRO A 209 -1.28 -12.09 -9.64
CA PRO A 209 -0.44 -13.25 -9.39
C PRO A 209 -0.17 -13.44 -7.89
N GLY A 210 -0.26 -14.68 -7.41
CA GLY A 210 0.04 -15.04 -6.03
C GLY A 210 -1.11 -14.95 -5.02
N PHE A 211 -2.33 -14.58 -5.43
CA PHE A 211 -3.51 -14.57 -4.56
C PHE A 211 -4.55 -15.66 -4.88
N TRP A 212 -4.37 -16.49 -5.89
CA TRP A 212 -5.38 -17.45 -6.41
C TRP A 212 -4.93 -18.91 -6.41
#